data_AF-G4ZQY5-F1
#
_entry.id   AF-G4ZQY5-F1
#
_cell.length_a   1.000
_cell.length_b   1.000
_cell.length_c   1.000
_cell.angle_alpha   90.00
_cell.angle_beta   90.00
_cell.angle_gamma   90.00
#
_symmetry.space_group_name_H-M   'P 1'
#
loop_
_entity.id
_entity.type
_entity.pdbx_description
1 polymer ?
#
loop_
_entity_poly.entity_id
_entity_poly.type
_entity_poly.pdbx_seq_one_letter_code
_entity_poly.pdbx_strand_id
1 'polypeptide(L)' 'MNAYFDEVPTSASLLMQCGYRSKVCTNLRATKIDGTLHKLCEFHRRKANLNQQRLHKRKREKRSAQQLCEPMKEVAP' A
#
# COMPACT_ATOMS: atom_id res chain seq x y z
N MET A 1 46.79 -11.95 3.14
CA MET A 1 45.86 -10.95 3.69
C MET A 1 44.77 -10.69 2.68
N ASN A 2 43.68 -11.47 2.69
CA ASN A 2 42.46 -11.12 1.94
C ASN A 2 41.28 -11.38 2.88
N ALA A 3 41.06 -10.43 3.80
CA ALA A 3 39.84 -10.36 4.60
C ALA A 3 38.76 -9.73 3.72
N TYR A 4 38.09 -10.55 2.92
CA TYR A 4 36.92 -10.16 2.15
C TYR A 4 35.85 -11.22 2.37
N PHE A 5 35.47 -11.40 3.63
CA PHE A 5 34.19 -12.02 3.93
C PHE A 5 33.16 -10.92 3.68
N ASP A 6 32.50 -11.00 2.53
CA ASP A 6 31.27 -10.27 2.25
C ASP A 6 30.31 -10.52 3.42
N GLU A 7 30.03 -9.47 4.18
CA GLU A 7 29.00 -9.46 5.21
C GLU A 7 27.65 -9.71 4.52
N VAL A 8 27.28 -10.99 4.38
CA VAL A 8 25.96 -11.38 3.90
C VAL A 8 24.96 -10.65 4.79
N PRO A 9 24.08 -9.78 4.24
CA PRO A 9 23.13 -9.08 5.06
C PRO A 9 22.28 -10.14 5.75
N THR A 10 22.50 -10.31 7.05
CA THR A 10 21.79 -11.26 7.90
C THR A 10 20.32 -11.16 7.54
N SER A 11 19.66 -12.29 7.28
CA SER A 11 18.26 -12.37 6.85
C SER A 11 17.31 -11.47 7.68
N ALA A 12 17.66 -11.22 8.94
CA ALA A 12 17.04 -10.24 9.83
C ALA A 12 16.97 -8.80 9.29
N SER A 13 18.02 -8.31 8.61
CA SER A 13 18.07 -6.95 8.03
C SER A 13 17.04 -6.76 6.90
N LEU A 14 16.91 -7.75 6.01
CA LEU A 14 15.87 -7.75 4.97
C LEU A 14 14.45 -7.85 5.55
N LEU A 15 14.29 -8.57 6.67
CA LEU A 15 12.99 -8.68 7.36
C LEU A 15 12.52 -7.35 7.96
N MET A 16 13.44 -6.43 8.27
CA MET A 16 13.12 -5.12 8.81
C MET A 16 12.92 -4.06 7.73
N GLN A 17 13.37 -4.30 6.50
CA GLN A 17 13.29 -3.34 5.41
C GLN A 17 11.88 -3.29 4.78
N CYS A 18 11.47 -2.09 4.36
CA CYS A 18 10.20 -1.84 3.67
C CYS A 18 10.08 -2.66 2.38
N GLY A 19 9.02 -3.48 2.27
CA GLY A 19 8.71 -4.30 1.10
C GLY A 19 8.05 -3.55 -0.07
N TYR A 20 8.48 -2.31 -0.36
CA TYR A 20 7.95 -1.54 -1.49
C TYR A 20 8.51 -2.10 -2.80
N ARG A 21 7.63 -2.47 -3.74
CA ARG A 21 8.02 -3.26 -4.93
C ARG A 21 8.58 -2.42 -6.08
N SER A 22 8.13 -1.18 -6.24
CA SER A 22 8.47 -0.40 -7.44
C SER A 22 9.89 0.16 -7.38
N LYS A 23 10.38 0.53 -6.19
CA LYS A 23 11.74 1.02 -5.98
C LYS A 23 12.26 0.46 -4.65
N VAL A 24 13.55 0.17 -4.57
CA VAL A 24 14.18 -0.25 -3.31
C VAL A 24 14.01 0.87 -2.28
N CYS A 25 13.51 0.50 -1.10
CA CYS A 25 13.28 1.44 -0.01
C CYS A 25 14.15 1.04 1.17
N THR A 26 15.01 1.94 1.63
CA THR A 26 15.92 1.71 2.76
C THR A 26 15.28 1.93 4.13
N ASN A 27 14.06 2.47 4.16
CA ASN A 27 13.34 2.71 5.41
C ASN A 27 12.90 1.39 6.07
N LEU A 28 12.87 1.41 7.40
CA LEU A 28 12.35 0.30 8.21
C LEU A 28 10.83 0.16 8.06
N ARG A 29 10.34 -1.06 8.22
CA ARG A 29 8.92 -1.37 8.34
C ARG A 29 8.33 -0.62 9.53
N ALA A 30 7.14 -0.04 9.35
CA ALA A 30 6.45 0.60 10.46
C ALA A 30 5.93 -0.45 11.45
N THR A 31 5.84 -0.09 12.72
CA THR A 31 5.29 -0.95 13.77
C THR A 31 3.82 -0.64 13.97
N LYS A 32 2.99 -1.68 14.09
CA LYS A 32 1.60 -1.56 14.53
C LYS A 32 1.53 -1.31 16.03
N ILE A 33 0.34 -0.93 16.52
CA ILE A 33 0.08 -0.75 17.96
C ILE A 33 0.31 -2.06 18.75
N ASP A 34 0.04 -3.21 18.13
CA ASP A 34 0.25 -4.54 18.70
C ASP A 34 1.74 -4.98 18.73
N GLY A 35 2.66 -4.14 18.27
CA GLY A 35 4.09 -4.45 18.16
C GLY A 35 4.49 -5.22 16.90
N THR A 36 3.54 -5.65 16.06
CA THR A 36 3.86 -6.36 14.81
C THR A 36 4.29 -5.42 13.69
N LEU A 37 5.17 -5.86 12.80
CA LEU A 37 5.62 -5.03 11.68
C LEU A 37 4.61 -5.02 10.53
N HIS A 38 4.39 -3.82 9.99
CA HIS A 38 3.75 -3.64 8.69
C HIS A 38 4.65 -4.14 7.56
N LYS A 39 4.06 -4.38 6.38
CA LYS A 39 4.83 -4.74 5.18
C LYS A 39 5.65 -3.57 4.61
N LEU A 40 5.25 -2.34 4.91
CA LEU A 40 5.80 -1.10 4.36
C LEU A 40 6.28 -0.18 5.49
N CYS A 41 7.20 0.72 5.17
CA CYS A 41 7.55 1.84 6.04
C CYS A 41 6.41 2.84 6.18
N GLU A 42 6.53 3.73 7.16
CA GLU A 42 5.48 4.71 7.47
C GLU A 42 5.15 5.64 6.29
N PHE A 43 6.17 6.05 5.55
CA PHE A 43 6.00 6.86 4.35
C PHE A 43 5.16 6.15 3.29
N HIS A 44 5.51 4.91 2.95
CA HIS A 44 4.79 4.14 1.93
C HIS A 44 3.40 3.70 2.39
N ARG A 45 3.19 3.44 3.69
CA ARG A 45 1.86 3.18 4.25
C ARG A 45 0.92 4.36 4.04
N ARG A 46 1.34 5.57 4.42
CA ARG A 46 0.53 6.79 4.24
C ARG A 46 0.23 7.03 2.76
N LYS A 47 1.21 6.84 1.88
CA LYS A 47 1.03 6.97 0.42
C LYS A 47 0.02 5.95 -0.13
N ALA A 48 0.11 4.70 0.33
CA ALA A 48 -0.83 3.65 -0.06
C ALA A 48 -2.26 3.98 0.39
N ASN A 49 -2.44 4.45 1.62
CA ASN A 49 -3.75 4.85 2.15
C ASN A 49 -4.36 6.00 1.34
N LEU A 50 -3.57 7.03 1.03
CA LEU A 50 -4.01 8.15 0.20
C LEU A 50 -4.42 7.68 -1.21
N ASN A 51 -3.65 6.75 -1.80
CA ASN A 51 -3.98 6.19 -3.11
C ASN A 51 -5.28 5.37 -3.07
N GLN A 52 -5.47 4.56 -2.03
CA GLN A 52 -6.72 3.83 -1.81
C GLN A 52 -7.90 4.79 -1.69
N GLN A 53 -7.79 5.84 -0.87
CA GLN A 53 -8.84 6.84 -0.71
C GLN A 53 -9.21 7.52 -2.04
N ARG A 54 -8.20 7.92 -2.83
CA ARG A 54 -8.42 8.48 -4.19
C ARG A 54 -9.10 7.49 -5.13
N LEU A 55 -8.74 6.21 -5.06
CA LEU A 55 -9.40 5.16 -5.85
C LEU A 55 -10.86 4.98 -5.43
N HIS A 56 -11.14 4.93 -4.13
CA HIS A 56 -12.50 4.81 -3.59
C HIS A 56 -13.37 6.01 -3.97
N LYS A 57 -12.83 7.24 -3.88
CA LYS A 57 -13.53 8.45 -4.32
C LYS A 57 -13.92 8.37 -5.79
N ARG A 58 -12.97 8.07 -6.68
CA ARG A 58 -13.25 7.90 -8.12
C ARG A 58 -14.28 6.80 -8.41
N LYS A 59 -14.22 5.68 -7.68
CA LYS A 59 -15.21 4.60 -7.81
C LYS A 59 -16.61 5.05 -7.37
N ARG A 60 -16.72 5.86 -6.31
CA ARG A 60 -18.00 6.42 -5.84
C ARG A 60 -18.57 7.39 -6.86
N GLU A 61 -17.76 8.31 -7.36
CA GLU A 61 -18.15 9.29 -8.40
C GLU A 61 -18.60 8.59 -9.69
N LYS A 62 -17.90 7.53 -10.12
CA LYS A 62 -18.31 6.75 -11.28
C LYS A 62 -19.66 6.06 -11.06
N ARG A 63 -19.90 5.50 -9.86
CA ARG A 63 -21.20 4.88 -9.52
C ARG A 63 -22.33 5.91 -9.46
N SER A 64 -22.10 7.09 -8.87
CA SER A 64 -23.12 8.14 -8.83
C SER A 64 -23.42 8.69 -10.23
N ALA A 65 -22.40 8.85 -11.09
CA ALA A 65 -22.60 9.25 -12.48
C ALA A 65 -23.39 8.20 -13.27
N GLN A 66 -23.13 6.91 -13.04
CA GLN A 66 -23.92 5.82 -13.63
C GLN A 66 -25.36 5.80 -13.11
N GLN A 67 -25.58 6.03 -11.81
CA GLN A 67 -26.94 6.08 -11.24
C GLN A 67 -27.77 7.28 -11.75
N LEU A 68 -27.13 8.42 -12.04
CA LEU A 68 -27.79 9.59 -12.62
C LEU A 68 -28.12 9.44 -14.11
N CYS A 69 -27.46 8.52 -14.82
CA CYS A 69 -27.72 8.27 -16.24
C CYS A 69 -28.62 7.05 -16.49
N GLU A 70 -29.13 6.39 -15.46
CA GLU A 70 -30.18 5.37 -15.62
C GLU A 70 -31.50 6.09 -15.96
N PRO A 71 -32.06 5.96 -17.17
CA PRO A 71 -33.44 6.38 -17.39
C PRO A 71 -34.33 5.56 -16.45
N MET A 72 -35.32 6.22 -15.82
CA MET A 72 -36.30 5.58 -14.96
C MET A 72 -36.86 4.35 -15.67
N LYS A 73 -36.52 3.16 -15.18
CA LYS A 73 -37.17 1.92 -15.64
C LYS A 73 -38.56 2.00 -15.03
N GLU A 74 -39.56 2.22 -15.88
CA GLU A 74 -40.97 2.19 -15.52
C GLU A 74 -41.23 0.98 -14.62
N VAL A 75 -41.70 1.25 -13.40
CA VAL A 75 -42.22 0.22 -12.51
C VAL A 75 -43.60 -0.11 -13.07
N ALA A 76 -43.66 -1.12 -13.94
CA ALA A 76 -44.93 -1.69 -14.37
C ALA A 76 -45.55 -2.51 -13.20
N PRO A 77 -46.89 -2.54 -13.08
CA PRO A 77 -47.61 -3.06 -11.91
C PRO A 77 -47.36 -4.55 -11.61
#